data_AF-A0A0M4H5I0-F1
#
_entry.id   AF-A0A0M4H5I0-F1
#
_cell.length_a   1.000
_cell.length_b   1.000
_cell.length_c   1.000
_cell.angle_alpha   90.00
_cell.angle_beta   90.00
_cell.angle_gamma   90.00
#
_symmetry.space_group_name_H-M   'P 1'
#
loop_
_entity.id
_entity.type
_entity.pdbx_description
1 polymer ?
#
loop_
_entity_poly.entity_id
_entity_poly.type
_entity_poly.pdbx_seq_one_letter_code
_entity_poly.pdbx_strand_id
1 'polypeptide(L)'
;MLYSGTVEAGIEDFTAISVGIDETARTVTIAIPPVEVLGTEIEPGSIKVYDESSSALNQLQVEDFAAFQETEEKRATQVAVNNGLLTKAENRAESIIKSHVETLLAGTAYADYTITVVRGTADAAPSTR
;
A
#
# COMPACT_ATOMS: atom_id res chain seq x y z
N MET A 1 6.75 -25.53 -5.10
CA MET A 1 6.44 -24.49 -4.12
C MET A 1 4.93 -24.34 -4.13
N LEU A 2 4.23 -24.67 -3.05
CA LEU A 2 2.78 -24.96 -3.07
C LEU A 2 1.87 -23.78 -2.71
N TYR A 3 2.41 -22.57 -2.54
CA TYR A 3 1.62 -21.37 -2.27
C TYR A 3 2.29 -20.14 -2.90
N SER A 4 1.52 -19.33 -3.63
CA SER A 4 1.88 -17.98 -4.07
C SER A 4 1.01 -16.99 -3.31
N GLY A 5 1.64 -16.04 -2.63
CA GLY A 5 0.95 -14.94 -1.96
C GLY A 5 1.24 -13.61 -2.64
N THR A 6 0.24 -12.74 -2.69
CA THR A 6 0.38 -11.36 -3.17
C THR A 6 0.25 -10.42 -1.96
N VAL A 7 1.17 -9.46 -1.84
CA VAL A 7 1.14 -8.42 -0.81
C VAL A 7 1.01 -7.07 -1.50
N GLU A 8 0.02 -6.29 -1.11
CA GLU A 8 -0.29 -4.99 -1.70
C GLU A 8 0.11 -3.86 -0.75
N ALA A 9 0.66 -2.78 -1.32
CA ALA A 9 1.03 -1.58 -0.56
C ALA A 9 0.70 -0.31 -1.34
N GLY A 10 0.33 0.75 -0.62
CA GLY A 10 -0.08 2.01 -1.21
C GLY A 10 -0.45 3.07 -0.17
N ILE A 11 -1.03 4.17 -0.64
CA ILE A 11 -1.59 5.22 0.21
C ILE A 11 -2.97 4.76 0.67
N GLU A 12 -3.19 4.68 1.98
CA GLU A 12 -4.49 4.32 2.56
C GLU A 12 -5.48 5.50 2.45
N ASP A 13 -5.07 6.67 2.94
CA ASP A 13 -5.92 7.87 2.97
C ASP A 13 -5.43 8.96 1.99
N PHE A 14 -6.09 9.04 0.84
CA PHE A 14 -5.83 10.07 -0.15
C PHE A 14 -6.27 11.48 0.31
N THR A 15 -7.14 11.60 1.31
CA THR A 15 -7.62 12.90 1.80
C THR A 15 -6.53 13.66 2.58
N ALA A 16 -5.50 12.94 3.04
CA ALA A 16 -4.31 13.51 3.69
C ALA A 16 -3.33 14.15 2.69
N ILE A 17 -3.55 14.02 1.38
CA ILE A 17 -2.72 14.67 0.37
C ILE A 17 -3.02 16.17 0.34
N SER A 18 -1.98 16.99 0.40
CA SER A 18 -2.11 18.45 0.32
C SER A 18 -1.24 19.04 -0.78
N VAL A 19 -1.70 20.16 -1.34
CA VAL A 19 -1.01 20.89 -2.41
C VAL A 19 -0.78 22.32 -1.98
N GLY A 20 0.46 22.77 -2.04
CA GLY A 20 0.87 24.15 -1.84
C GLY A 20 1.41 24.75 -3.12
N ILE A 21 1.09 26.01 -3.39
CA ILE A 21 1.63 26.77 -4.50
C ILE A 21 2.43 27.94 -3.93
N ASP A 22 3.70 28.02 -4.29
CA ASP A 22 4.54 29.18 -4.06
C ASP A 22 4.71 29.92 -5.39
N GLU A 23 4.03 31.06 -5.53
CA GLU A 23 4.09 31.89 -6.74
C GLU A 23 5.43 32.61 -6.90
N THR A 24 6.13 32.90 -5.78
CA THR A 24 7.42 33.61 -5.81
C THR A 24 8.53 32.65 -6.25
N ALA A 25 8.56 31.45 -5.68
CA ALA A 25 9.49 30.39 -6.04
C ALA A 25 9.05 29.59 -7.28
N ARG A 26 7.87 29.89 -7.83
CA ARG A 26 7.25 29.18 -8.97
C ARG A 26 7.26 27.67 -8.77
N THR A 27 6.82 27.23 -7.60
CA THR A 27 6.90 25.83 -7.18
C THR A 27 5.54 25.33 -6.71
N VAL A 28 5.17 24.13 -7.15
CA VAL A 28 4.02 23.37 -6.66
C VAL A 28 4.53 22.22 -5.80
N THR A 29 4.14 22.19 -4.55
CA THR A 29 4.54 21.17 -3.58
C THR A 29 3.35 20.26 -3.29
N ILE A 30 3.51 18.96 -3.48
CA ILE A 30 2.51 17.95 -3.12
C ILE A 30 3.04 17.16 -1.94
N ALA A 31 2.40 17.28 -0.79
CA ALA A 31 2.70 16.45 0.37
C ALA A 31 1.81 15.20 0.32
N ILE A 32 2.43 14.03 0.31
CA ILE A 32 1.74 12.73 0.28
C ILE A 32 1.94 12.01 1.62
N PRO A 33 0.93 11.30 2.14
CA PRO A 33 1.09 10.49 3.34
C PRO A 33 2.06 9.30 3.09
N PRO A 34 2.56 8.65 4.16
CA PRO A 34 3.31 7.40 4.03
C PRO A 34 2.50 6.32 3.32
N VAL A 35 3.19 5.35 2.72
CA VAL A 35 2.55 4.13 2.19
C VAL A 35 2.53 3.04 3.25
N GLU A 36 1.51 2.20 3.20
CA GLU A 36 1.30 1.11 4.13
C GLU A 36 0.97 -0.18 3.39
N VAL A 37 1.09 -1.33 4.06
CA VAL A 37 0.60 -2.61 3.54
C VAL A 37 -0.93 -2.59 3.67
N LEU A 38 -1.62 -2.70 2.54
CA LEU A 38 -3.08 -2.59 2.48
C LEU A 38 -3.75 -3.97 2.53
N GLY A 39 -3.04 -5.03 2.14
CA GLY A 39 -3.59 -6.37 2.12
C GLY A 39 -2.57 -7.43 1.77
N THR A 40 -2.86 -8.67 2.16
CA THR A 40 -2.15 -9.87 1.72
C THR A 40 -3.18 -10.92 1.36
N GLU A 41 -3.02 -11.52 0.18
CA GLU A 41 -3.87 -12.62 -0.29
C GLU A 41 -3.01 -13.86 -0.50
N ILE A 42 -3.39 -14.96 0.16
CA ILE A 42 -2.80 -16.29 -0.04
C ILE A 42 -3.87 -17.12 -0.74
N GLU A 43 -3.65 -17.55 -1.99
CA GLU A 43 -4.54 -18.53 -2.60
C GLU A 43 -4.27 -19.90 -1.96
N PRO A 44 -5.22 -20.49 -1.21
CA PRO A 44 -5.03 -21.83 -0.72
C PRO A 44 -5.11 -22.79 -1.90
N GLY A 45 -4.07 -23.60 -2.11
CA GLY A 45 -4.08 -24.66 -3.12
C GLY A 45 -5.20 -25.65 -2.85
N SER A 46 -6.37 -25.44 -3.47
CA SER A 46 -7.53 -26.35 -3.64
C SER A 46 -7.50 -27.61 -2.74
N ILE A 47 -7.67 -27.44 -1.43
CA ILE A 47 -8.00 -28.58 -0.58
C ILE A 47 -9.47 -28.91 -0.88
N LYS A 48 -9.68 -29.99 -1.64
CA LYS A 48 -11.02 -30.57 -1.84
C LYS A 48 -11.51 -31.06 -0.48
N VAL A 49 -12.27 -30.23 0.23
CA VAL A 49 -13.01 -30.64 1.41
C VAL A 49 -14.10 -31.61 0.93
N TYR A 50 -13.88 -32.91 1.17
CA TYR A 50 -14.91 -33.92 0.94
C TYR A 50 -15.97 -33.76 2.03
N ASP A 51 -17.22 -33.72 1.61
CA ASP A 51 -18.41 -33.52 2.43
C ASP A 51 -18.64 -34.72 3.36
N GLU A 52 -18.04 -34.69 4.56
CA GLU A 52 -18.46 -35.54 5.67
C GLU A 52 -18.81 -34.68 6.89
N SER A 53 -20.12 -34.59 7.09
CA SER A 53 -20.86 -33.89 8.12
C SER A 53 -20.32 -34.08 9.56
N SER A 54 -20.06 -32.96 10.22
CA SER A 54 -20.22 -32.75 11.68
C SER A 54 -19.45 -33.67 12.65
N SER A 55 -18.12 -33.67 12.59
CA SER A 55 -17.28 -34.24 13.67
C SER A 55 -16.39 -33.15 14.30
N ALA A 56 -16.12 -33.22 15.61
CA ALA A 56 -15.20 -32.31 16.31
C ALA A 56 -13.77 -32.32 15.70
N LEU A 57 -13.43 -33.36 14.94
CA LEU A 57 -12.19 -33.46 14.17
C LEU A 57 -12.16 -32.54 12.94
N ASN A 58 -13.32 -32.14 12.39
CA ASN A 58 -13.41 -31.17 11.29
C ASN A 58 -13.17 -29.73 11.78
N GLN A 59 -13.58 -29.40 13.02
CA GLN A 59 -13.31 -28.09 13.62
C GLN A 59 -11.80 -27.90 13.81
N LEU A 60 -11.12 -28.87 14.44
CA LEU A 60 -9.67 -28.84 14.65
C LEU A 60 -8.89 -28.65 13.32
N GLN A 61 -9.31 -29.30 12.23
CA GLN A 61 -8.70 -29.09 10.90
C GLN A 61 -8.92 -27.68 10.33
N VAL A 62 -10.07 -27.05 10.58
CA VAL A 62 -10.37 -25.68 10.13
C VAL A 62 -9.61 -24.65 10.98
N GLU A 63 -9.53 -24.85 12.29
CA GLU A 63 -8.75 -24.00 13.20
C GLU A 63 -7.24 -24.06 12.88
N ASP A 64 -6.70 -25.26 12.62
CA ASP A 64 -5.30 -25.44 12.20
C ASP A 64 -5.03 -24.77 10.84
N PHE A 65 -6.00 -24.79 9.93
CA PHE A 65 -5.90 -24.14 8.62
C PHE A 65 -5.96 -22.61 8.71
N ALA A 66 -6.82 -22.06 9.57
CA ALA A 66 -6.89 -20.62 9.82
C ALA A 66 -5.58 -20.11 10.47
N ALA A 67 -5.05 -20.83 11.45
CA ALA A 67 -3.77 -20.50 12.08
C ALA A 67 -2.58 -20.61 11.10
N PHE A 68 -2.60 -21.59 10.19
CA PHE A 68 -1.61 -21.72 9.13
C PHE A 68 -1.68 -20.56 8.13
N GLN A 69 -2.89 -20.15 7.70
CA GLN A 69 -3.07 -18.98 6.83
C GLN A 69 -2.55 -17.70 7.48
N GLU A 70 -2.92 -17.40 8.73
CA GLU A 70 -2.46 -16.20 9.43
C GLU A 70 -0.92 -16.17 9.55
N THR A 71 -0.30 -17.34 9.74
CA THR A 71 1.16 -17.47 9.82
C THR A 71 1.82 -17.22 8.45
N GLU A 72 1.27 -17.78 7.37
CA GLU A 72 1.81 -17.59 6.02
C GLU A 72 1.58 -16.18 5.48
N GLU A 73 0.46 -15.53 5.80
CA GLU A 73 0.19 -14.12 5.47
C GLU A 73 1.21 -13.19 6.12
N LYS A 74 1.48 -13.37 7.42
CA LYS A 74 2.52 -12.62 8.14
C LYS A 74 3.91 -12.85 7.53
N ARG A 75 4.24 -14.11 7.20
CA ARG A 75 5.52 -14.45 6.57
C ARG A 75 5.65 -13.81 5.18
N ALA A 76 4.60 -13.88 4.36
CA ALA A 76 4.56 -13.27 3.04
C ALA A 76 4.73 -11.75 3.11
N THR A 77 4.01 -11.11 4.04
CA THR A 77 4.12 -9.67 4.32
C THR A 77 5.55 -9.30 4.69
N GLN A 78 6.15 -10.00 5.64
CA GLN A 78 7.51 -9.71 6.09
C GLN A 78 8.54 -9.89 4.96
N VAL A 79 8.40 -10.95 4.16
CA VAL A 79 9.27 -11.18 3.00
C VAL A 79 9.11 -10.04 1.98
N ALA A 80 7.89 -9.61 1.68
CA ALA A 80 7.64 -8.53 0.73
C ALA A 80 8.20 -7.19 1.23
N VAL A 81 7.99 -6.86 2.50
CA VAL A 81 8.56 -5.66 3.14
C VAL A 81 10.08 -5.70 3.10
N ASN A 82 10.70 -6.84 3.48
CA ASN A 82 12.16 -7.02 3.41
C ASN A 82 12.71 -6.90 1.98
N ASN A 83 11.92 -7.27 0.97
CA ASN A 83 12.25 -7.14 -0.44
C ASN A 83 11.96 -5.74 -1.02
N GLY A 84 11.68 -4.75 -0.15
CA GLY A 84 11.52 -3.35 -0.51
C GLY A 84 10.15 -3.01 -1.11
N LEU A 85 9.08 -3.74 -0.75
CA LEU A 85 7.72 -3.46 -1.21
C LEU A 85 7.33 -1.99 -0.93
N LEU A 86 7.51 -1.51 0.30
CA LEU A 86 7.12 -0.15 0.69
C LEU A 86 7.89 0.89 -0.12
N THR A 87 9.21 0.75 -0.26
CA THR A 87 10.02 1.67 -1.08
C THR A 87 9.57 1.69 -2.54
N LYS A 88 9.19 0.54 -3.11
CA LYS A 88 8.65 0.47 -4.48
C LYS A 88 7.29 1.18 -4.57
N ALA A 89 6.41 0.97 -3.60
CA ALA A 89 5.11 1.63 -3.53
C ALA A 89 5.26 3.14 -3.39
N GLU A 90 6.15 3.65 -2.53
CA GLU A 90 6.45 5.07 -2.39
C GLU A 90 6.91 5.69 -3.72
N ASN A 91 7.93 5.08 -4.35
CA ASN A 91 8.48 5.58 -5.61
C ASN A 91 7.41 5.58 -6.72
N ARG A 92 6.53 4.57 -6.72
CA ARG A 92 5.44 4.47 -7.69
C ARG A 92 4.38 5.54 -7.45
N ALA A 93 3.98 5.76 -6.20
CA ALA A 93 3.01 6.79 -5.81
C ALA A 93 3.51 8.18 -6.19
N GLU A 94 4.76 8.50 -5.83
CA GLU A 94 5.40 9.76 -6.20
C GLU A 94 5.40 9.98 -7.72
N SER A 95 5.81 8.96 -8.49
CA SER A 95 5.86 9.05 -9.95
C SER A 95 4.49 9.29 -10.58
N ILE A 96 3.45 8.60 -10.12
CA ILE A 96 2.08 8.77 -10.62
C ILE A 96 1.56 10.15 -10.28
N ILE A 97 1.69 10.58 -9.02
CA ILE A 97 1.17 11.86 -8.55
C ILE A 97 1.85 13.01 -9.28
N LYS A 98 3.18 12.96 -9.41
CA LYS A 98 3.94 13.96 -10.16
C LYS A 98 3.47 14.04 -11.62
N SER A 99 3.38 12.91 -12.31
CA SER A 99 2.95 12.86 -13.72
C SER A 99 1.51 13.36 -13.90
N HIS A 100 0.62 13.03 -12.97
CA HIS A 100 -0.77 13.49 -13.01
C HIS A 100 -0.85 15.01 -12.84
N VAL A 101 -0.11 15.58 -11.86
CA VAL A 101 -0.07 17.03 -11.65
C VAL A 101 0.57 17.75 -12.83
N GLU A 102 1.68 17.24 -13.37
CA GLU A 102 2.31 17.78 -14.59
C GLU A 102 1.30 17.88 -15.74
N THR A 103 0.49 16.84 -15.93
CA THR A 103 -0.55 16.80 -16.96
C THR A 103 -1.66 17.82 -16.69
N LEU A 104 -2.08 17.98 -15.44
CA LEU A 104 -3.13 18.94 -15.05
C LEU A 104 -2.67 20.39 -15.19
N LEU A 105 -1.40 20.68 -14.93
CA LEU A 105 -0.85 22.03 -15.03
C LEU A 105 -0.46 22.40 -16.47
N ALA A 106 -0.33 21.42 -17.36
CA ALA A 106 -0.03 21.66 -18.77
C ALA A 106 -1.09 22.58 -19.40
N GLY A 107 -0.64 23.67 -20.03
CA GLY A 107 -1.52 24.66 -20.64
C GLY A 107 -2.19 25.64 -19.67
N THR A 108 -1.85 25.60 -18.39
CA THR A 108 -2.28 26.59 -17.38
C THR A 108 -1.22 27.66 -17.14
N ALA A 109 -1.53 28.67 -16.31
CA ALA A 109 -0.56 29.67 -15.86
C ALA A 109 0.59 29.09 -15.01
N TYR A 110 0.46 27.84 -14.57
CA TYR A 110 1.45 27.12 -13.75
C TYR A 110 2.27 26.11 -14.56
N ALA A 111 2.15 26.09 -15.89
CA ALA A 111 2.78 25.08 -16.74
C ALA A 111 4.31 25.03 -16.65
N ASP A 112 4.95 26.12 -16.23
CA ASP A 112 6.41 26.22 -16.06
C ASP A 112 6.85 26.20 -14.58
N TYR A 113 5.94 25.87 -13.66
CA TYR A 113 6.27 25.72 -12.25
C TYR A 113 7.02 24.42 -12.00
N THR A 114 7.95 24.43 -11.04
CA THR A 114 8.65 23.23 -10.59
C THR A 114 7.74 22.41 -9.70
N ILE A 115 7.59 21.12 -9.97
CA ILE A 115 6.75 20.22 -9.18
C ILE A 115 7.62 19.38 -8.27
N THR A 116 7.35 19.47 -6.96
CA THR A 116 8.05 18.74 -5.90
C THR A 116 7.06 17.88 -5.14
N VAL A 117 7.39 16.60 -4.94
CA VAL A 117 6.62 15.71 -4.07
C VAL A 117 7.39 15.53 -2.76
N VAL A 118 6.72 15.77 -1.64
CA VAL A 118 7.27 15.59 -0.30
C VAL A 118 6.57 14.41 0.35
N ARG A 119 7.34 13.43 0.80
CA ARG A 119 6.81 12.22 1.44
C ARG A 119 6.63 12.47 2.94
N GLY A 120 5.45 12.16 3.45
CA GLY A 120 5.20 12.05 4.88
C GLY A 120 6.00 10.87 5.45
N THR A 121 6.56 11.06 6.65
CA THR A 121 7.14 9.95 7.40
C THR A 121 6.01 9.20 8.10
N ALA A 122 6.10 7.87 8.17
CA ALA A 122 5.18 7.05 8.98
C ALA A 122 5.18 7.42 10.48
N ASP A 123 6.15 8.23 10.90
CA ASP A 123 6.33 8.74 12.28
C ASP A 123 5.76 10.16 12.50
N ALA A 124 5.28 10.82 11.44
CA ALA A 124 4.63 12.13 11.57
C ALA A 124 3.14 11.95 11.83
N ALA A 125 2.79 11.46 13.03
CA ALA A 125 1.47 11.74 13.58
C ALA A 125 1.26 13.27 13.52
N PRO A 126 0.08 13.75 13.06
CA PRO A 126 -0.17 15.18 13.02
C PRO A 126 0.00 15.72 14.43
N SER A 127 1.01 16.56 14.62
CA SER A 127 1.19 17.29 15.86
C SER A 127 -0.01 18.20 16.00
N THR A 128 -0.97 17.76 16.82
CA THR A 128 -2.15 18.52 17.20
C THR A 128 -1.70 19.88 17.72
N ARG A 129 -2.10 20.94 17.04
CA ARG A 129 -1.94 22.32 17.51
C ARG A 129 -3.22 22.77 18.22
#